data_AF-A0A1F3CCI5-F1
#
_entry.id   AF-A0A1F3CCI5-F1
#
_cell.length_a   1.000
_cell.length_b   1.000
_cell.length_c   1.000
_cell.angle_alpha   90.00
_cell.angle_beta   90.00
_cell.angle_gamma   90.00
#
_symmetry.space_group_name_H-M   'P 1'
#
loop_
_entity.id
_entity.type
_entity.pdbx_description
1 polymer ?
#
loop_
_entity_poly.entity_id
_entity_poly.type
_entity_poly.pdbx_seq_one_letter_code
_entity_poly.pdbx_strand_id
1 'polypeptide(L)'
;MIMKKTLQIICLIVLTGTFSTLKAQITIDESDMPEINDLFLFANDITTIADSTLFTNLLLIGDIGETQVWDLTWIKNDVIDTTFYFDPATTPDYALFPTANLATTSSEMGLVYLLKNSTKMEALGAITPTQFGTIISNLNQTVLTLPNNYQSTFQDTAVVDFAFYFGQQIQGMQVDSLRFKSTNFITTLTDGWGTVMTPHYTDNVLRVKENTITVDTSWGYVVVVPGVVEYWIPFETKIDSSITYSWFPKLVGSSLAEVTVKHDTITEAKFLADPNALKINKIDAEKLVNIYPNPANDYITVISKGNICKLEIYNVAGQKCIEVTVNNKITVDIENLNTGIYIYKVLDFNNKVIETGKLNIIH
;
A
#
# COMPACT_ATOMS: atom_id res chain seq x y z
N MET A 1 15.58 -1.11 71.77
CA MET A 1 15.52 0.01 70.80
C MET A 1 16.40 -0.27 69.56
N ILE A 2 16.34 -1.49 68.99
CA ILE A 2 17.22 -1.90 67.87
C ILE A 2 16.42 -2.50 66.71
N MET A 3 15.27 -3.15 66.94
CA MET A 3 14.44 -3.74 65.87
C MET A 3 13.62 -2.75 65.02
N LYS A 4 13.32 -1.52 65.50
CA LYS A 4 12.53 -0.54 64.72
C LYS A 4 13.33 0.18 63.64
N LYS A 5 14.66 0.30 63.78
CA LYS A 5 15.52 0.94 62.77
C LYS A 5 15.83 0.02 61.60
N THR A 6 15.92 -1.29 61.82
CA THR A 6 16.17 -2.26 60.75
C THR A 6 14.98 -2.42 59.80
N LEU A 7 13.74 -2.29 60.32
CA LEU A 7 12.53 -2.39 59.50
C LEU A 7 12.34 -1.17 58.57
N GLN A 8 12.75 0.03 59.00
CA GLN A 8 12.72 1.22 58.15
C GLN A 8 13.78 1.21 57.06
N ILE A 9 14.94 0.58 57.31
CA ILE A 9 16.01 0.43 56.30
C ILE A 9 15.65 -0.63 55.26
N ILE A 10 14.98 -1.73 55.66
CA ILE A 10 14.49 -2.74 54.72
C ILE A 10 13.36 -2.19 53.85
N CYS A 11 12.47 -1.34 54.39
CA CYS A 11 11.42 -0.69 53.60
C CYS A 11 11.96 0.35 52.61
N LEU A 12 13.10 0.99 52.92
CA LEU A 12 13.75 1.96 52.02
C LEU A 12 14.55 1.26 50.90
N ILE A 13 15.11 0.07 51.14
CA ILE A 13 15.84 -0.72 50.15
C ILE A 13 14.89 -1.46 49.19
N VAL A 14 13.67 -1.79 49.62
CA VAL A 14 12.63 -2.35 48.73
C VAL A 14 12.04 -1.28 47.80
N LEU A 15 12.16 0.02 48.12
CA LEU A 15 11.74 1.12 47.25
C LEU A 15 12.78 1.51 46.18
N THR A 16 13.99 0.96 46.23
CA THR A 16 15.01 1.11 45.17
C THR A 16 14.99 -0.04 44.16
N GLY A 17 13.92 -0.85 44.17
CA GLY A 17 13.69 -1.89 43.17
C GLY A 17 13.56 -1.26 41.78
N THR A 18 14.67 -1.29 41.04
CA THR A 18 14.73 -1.23 39.57
C THR A 18 13.65 -0.36 38.94
N PHE A 19 13.93 0.93 38.78
CA PHE A 19 13.36 1.68 37.66
C PHE A 19 13.90 1.01 36.38
N SER A 20 13.25 -0.08 35.97
CA SER A 20 13.29 -0.49 34.59
C SER A 20 12.70 0.69 33.85
N THR A 21 13.53 1.38 33.07
CA THR A 21 13.03 2.25 32.02
C THR A 21 12.27 1.30 31.10
N LEU A 22 10.97 1.12 31.34
CA LEU A 22 10.04 0.58 30.36
C LEU A 22 10.14 1.52 29.17
N LYS A 23 11.08 1.25 28.25
CA LYS A 23 11.04 1.85 26.94
C LYS A 23 9.74 1.33 26.36
N ALA A 24 8.77 2.22 26.15
CA ALA A 24 7.51 1.85 25.54
C ALA A 24 7.84 1.24 24.16
N GLN A 25 7.68 -0.07 24.05
CA GLN A 25 7.85 -0.80 22.80
C GLN A 25 6.78 -0.28 21.83
N ILE A 26 7.20 0.05 20.61
CA ILE A 26 6.25 0.45 19.57
C ILE A 26 5.39 -0.77 19.25
N THR A 27 4.09 -0.59 19.31
CA THR A 27 3.09 -1.56 18.89
C THR A 27 2.28 -0.91 17.78
N ILE A 28 2.15 -1.59 16.65
CA ILE A 28 1.30 -1.14 15.54
C ILE A 28 -0.03 -1.86 15.65
N ASP A 29 -1.12 -1.12 15.83
CA ASP A 29 -2.46 -1.70 15.96
C ASP A 29 -3.40 -1.27 14.82
N GLU A 30 -4.66 -1.67 14.90
CA GLU A 30 -5.67 -1.36 13.87
C GLU A 30 -5.85 0.14 13.63
N SER A 31 -5.65 0.98 14.64
CA SER A 31 -5.77 2.43 14.52
C SER A 31 -4.59 3.09 13.81
N ASP A 32 -3.48 2.35 13.65
CA ASP A 32 -2.28 2.79 12.93
C ASP A 32 -2.33 2.42 11.43
N MET A 33 -3.39 1.75 10.98
CA MET A 33 -3.60 1.28 9.59
C MET A 33 -4.52 2.22 8.79
N PRO A 34 -4.56 2.11 7.44
CA PRO A 34 -5.36 3.00 6.60
C PRO A 34 -6.85 2.99 6.95
N GLU A 35 -7.49 4.13 6.74
CA GLU A 35 -8.93 4.33 6.78
C GLU A 35 -9.50 4.71 5.40
N ILE A 36 -10.83 4.64 5.28
CA ILE A 36 -11.53 5.08 4.08
C ILE A 36 -11.26 6.57 3.84
N ASN A 37 -10.90 6.90 2.60
CA ASN A 37 -10.46 8.21 2.10
C ASN A 37 -9.01 8.60 2.40
N ASP A 38 -8.20 7.71 2.98
CA ASP A 38 -6.77 7.97 3.09
C ASP A 38 -6.09 7.93 1.72
N LEU A 39 -5.21 8.91 1.49
CA LEU A 39 -4.41 9.07 0.27
C LEU A 39 -2.94 9.08 0.65
N PHE A 40 -2.17 8.18 0.07
CA PHE A 40 -0.72 8.12 0.24
C PHE A 40 -0.03 8.32 -1.09
N LEU A 41 1.01 9.15 -1.08
CA LEU A 41 1.89 9.36 -2.22
C LEU A 41 3.21 8.67 -1.93
N PHE A 42 3.62 7.73 -2.77
CA PHE A 42 4.90 7.04 -2.63
C PHE A 42 5.85 7.48 -3.73
N ALA A 43 7.07 7.82 -3.35
CA ALA A 43 8.17 8.07 -4.27
C ALA A 43 8.97 6.79 -4.45
N ASN A 44 9.02 6.28 -5.68
CA ASN A 44 9.83 5.15 -6.07
C ASN A 44 11.15 5.62 -6.67
N ASP A 45 12.24 4.96 -6.28
CA ASP A 45 13.56 5.13 -6.88
C ASP A 45 13.72 4.11 -8.02
N ILE A 46 13.93 4.61 -9.24
CA ILE A 46 14.17 3.76 -10.42
C ILE A 46 15.55 3.99 -11.02
N THR A 47 16.19 5.13 -10.71
CA THR A 47 17.45 5.53 -11.33
C THR A 47 18.66 5.06 -10.55
N THR A 48 18.61 5.08 -9.22
CA THR A 48 19.73 4.64 -8.39
C THR A 48 19.78 3.11 -8.42
N ILE A 49 18.64 2.44 -8.33
CA ILE A 49 18.53 0.98 -8.37
C ILE A 49 19.07 0.37 -9.68
N ALA A 50 18.97 1.10 -10.80
CA ALA A 50 19.52 0.66 -12.09
C ALA A 50 21.06 0.72 -12.16
N ASP A 51 21.71 1.44 -11.24
CA ASP A 51 23.17 1.50 -11.14
C ASP A 51 23.70 0.32 -10.30
N SER A 52 23.97 -0.80 -10.98
CA SER A 52 24.46 -2.05 -10.37
C SER A 52 25.80 -1.93 -9.63
N THR A 53 26.46 -0.77 -9.67
CA THR A 53 27.75 -0.55 -8.97
C THR A 53 27.57 -0.10 -7.52
N LEU A 54 26.36 0.28 -7.11
CA LEU A 54 26.06 0.84 -5.78
C LEU A 54 25.36 -0.13 -4.82
N PHE A 55 24.71 -1.20 -5.32
CA PHE A 55 23.72 -1.98 -4.55
C PHE A 55 24.03 -3.46 -4.29
N THR A 56 25.31 -3.85 -4.24
CA THR A 56 25.72 -5.13 -3.63
C THR A 56 25.84 -5.06 -2.11
N ASN A 57 25.52 -3.91 -1.51
CA ASN A 57 25.82 -3.60 -0.12
C ASN A 57 24.55 -3.53 0.74
N LEU A 58 24.18 -4.65 1.35
CA LEU A 58 23.08 -4.76 2.32
C LEU A 58 23.23 -3.87 3.57
N LEU A 59 24.38 -3.18 3.75
CA LEU A 59 24.55 -2.20 4.82
C LEU A 59 23.52 -1.06 4.77
N LEU A 60 22.97 -0.73 3.59
CA LEU A 60 21.94 0.30 3.44
C LEU A 60 20.59 -0.08 4.09
N ILE A 61 20.34 -1.36 4.34
CA ILE A 61 19.14 -1.84 5.02
C ILE A 61 19.23 -1.63 6.54
N GLY A 62 20.48 -1.58 7.06
CA GLY A 62 20.80 -1.43 8.47
C GLY A 62 20.53 -2.67 9.33
N ASP A 63 20.99 -2.58 10.58
CA ASP A 63 20.99 -3.71 11.53
C ASP A 63 19.60 -4.07 12.07
N ILE A 64 19.50 -5.27 12.65
CA ILE A 64 18.31 -5.77 13.36
C ILE A 64 18.32 -5.39 14.84
N GLY A 65 17.18 -5.49 15.51
CA GLY A 65 17.08 -5.39 16.96
C GLY A 65 16.52 -4.06 17.46
N GLU A 66 16.89 -3.71 18.70
CA GLU A 66 16.24 -2.64 19.44
C GLU A 66 16.97 -1.29 19.28
N THR A 67 16.21 -0.18 19.33
CA THR A 67 16.75 1.19 19.29
C THR A 67 17.67 1.45 18.07
N GLN A 68 17.29 0.95 16.90
CA GLN A 68 18.07 1.13 15.67
C GLN A 68 17.90 2.53 15.07
N VAL A 69 18.84 2.92 14.21
CA VAL A 69 18.71 4.12 13.37
C VAL A 69 18.94 3.69 11.92
N TRP A 70 17.91 3.82 11.09
CA TRP A 70 17.98 3.47 9.67
C TRP A 70 18.00 4.75 8.83
N ASP A 71 19.08 4.95 8.07
CA ASP A 71 19.21 6.07 7.14
C ASP A 71 18.84 5.62 5.72
N LEU A 72 17.63 6.01 5.31
CA LEU A 72 17.06 5.77 4.00
C LEU A 72 16.95 7.06 3.17
N THR A 73 17.72 8.10 3.51
CA THR A 73 17.72 9.37 2.76
C THR A 73 18.33 9.25 1.36
N TRP A 74 18.94 8.10 1.05
CA TRP A 74 19.48 7.77 -0.26
C TRP A 74 18.41 7.43 -1.31
N ILE A 75 17.18 7.07 -0.89
CA ILE A 75 16.09 6.73 -1.81
C ILE A 75 15.66 7.98 -2.57
N LYS A 76 15.71 7.95 -3.90
CA LYS A 76 15.34 9.09 -4.74
C LYS A 76 13.85 9.16 -5.03
N ASN A 77 13.39 10.38 -5.28
CA ASN A 77 12.05 10.68 -5.74
C ASN A 77 12.03 10.78 -7.27
N ASP A 78 11.98 9.64 -7.95
CA ASP A 78 11.97 9.58 -9.41
C ASP A 78 10.54 9.51 -9.97
N VAL A 79 9.71 8.62 -9.41
CA VAL A 79 8.33 8.41 -9.83
C VAL A 79 7.40 8.43 -8.62
N ILE A 80 6.35 9.26 -8.69
CA ILE A 80 5.31 9.32 -7.67
C ILE A 80 4.15 8.40 -8.05
N ASP A 81 3.91 7.40 -7.20
CA ASP A 81 2.71 6.58 -7.21
C ASP A 81 1.71 7.07 -6.16
N THR A 82 0.44 6.76 -6.40
CA THR A 82 -0.67 7.16 -5.54
C THR A 82 -1.45 5.94 -5.11
N THR A 83 -1.63 5.79 -3.81
CA THR A 83 -2.46 4.75 -3.19
C THR A 83 -3.63 5.43 -2.49
N PHE A 84 -4.85 5.11 -2.90
CA PHE A 84 -6.06 5.68 -2.33
C PHE A 84 -6.95 4.58 -1.77
N TYR A 85 -7.31 4.72 -0.50
CA TYR A 85 -8.21 3.80 0.20
C TYR A 85 -9.65 4.32 0.16
N PHE A 86 -10.60 3.46 -0.14
CA PHE A 86 -12.01 3.83 -0.22
C PHE A 86 -12.94 2.69 0.18
N ASP A 87 -14.23 3.01 0.29
CA ASP A 87 -15.27 2.07 0.65
C ASP A 87 -15.45 1.02 -0.47
N PRO A 88 -15.20 -0.28 -0.20
CA PRO A 88 -15.34 -1.33 -1.19
C PRO A 88 -16.77 -1.45 -1.72
N ALA A 89 -17.80 -1.06 -0.96
CA ALA A 89 -19.20 -1.09 -1.41
C ALA A 89 -19.49 -0.12 -2.57
N THR A 90 -18.59 0.84 -2.83
CA THR A 90 -18.70 1.76 -3.97
C THR A 90 -18.20 1.17 -5.29
N THR A 91 -17.67 -0.06 -5.26
CA THR A 91 -17.14 -0.76 -6.44
C THR A 91 -18.19 -1.65 -7.10
N PRO A 92 -18.19 -1.81 -8.44
CA PRO A 92 -19.10 -2.71 -9.13
C PRO A 92 -18.97 -4.18 -8.68
N ASP A 93 -17.76 -4.59 -8.31
CA ASP A 93 -17.40 -5.98 -8.06
C ASP A 93 -17.39 -6.37 -6.57
N TYR A 94 -17.92 -5.52 -5.68
CA TYR A 94 -17.98 -5.77 -4.23
C TYR A 94 -18.59 -7.13 -3.87
N ALA A 95 -19.55 -7.60 -4.66
CA ALA A 95 -20.21 -8.89 -4.46
C ALA A 95 -19.24 -10.09 -4.49
N LEU A 96 -18.06 -9.95 -5.10
CA LEU A 96 -17.02 -10.99 -5.11
C LEU A 96 -16.25 -11.08 -3.79
N PHE A 97 -16.17 -9.97 -3.04
CA PHE A 97 -15.43 -9.86 -1.78
C PHE A 97 -16.29 -9.19 -0.69
N PRO A 98 -17.43 -9.80 -0.28
CA PRO A 98 -18.40 -9.15 0.58
C PRO A 98 -17.89 -8.90 2.01
N THR A 99 -16.82 -9.55 2.42
CA THR A 99 -16.17 -9.33 3.73
C THR A 99 -15.18 -8.16 3.71
N ALA A 100 -14.88 -7.58 2.55
CA ALA A 100 -13.98 -6.44 2.46
C ALA A 100 -14.58 -5.22 3.18
N ASN A 101 -13.74 -4.49 3.91
CA ASN A 101 -14.09 -3.20 4.51
C ASN A 101 -13.18 -2.05 4.06
N LEU A 102 -12.16 -2.35 3.26
CA LEU A 102 -11.31 -1.39 2.58
C LEU A 102 -11.10 -1.86 1.14
N ALA A 103 -11.01 -0.93 0.19
CA ALA A 103 -10.51 -1.18 -1.15
C ALA A 103 -9.43 -0.16 -1.49
N THR A 104 -8.47 -0.56 -2.31
CA THR A 104 -7.42 0.32 -2.81
C THR A 104 -7.10 0.02 -4.25
N THR A 105 -6.56 1.00 -4.96
CA THR A 105 -5.98 0.80 -6.29
C THR A 105 -4.47 0.90 -6.20
N SER A 106 -3.76 -0.10 -6.72
CA SER A 106 -2.33 0.04 -7.00
C SER A 106 -2.13 0.20 -8.51
N SER A 107 -1.10 0.95 -8.89
CA SER A 107 -0.70 1.17 -10.29
C SER A 107 -0.41 -0.15 -11.03
N GLU A 108 -0.05 -1.21 -10.30
CA GLU A 108 0.39 -2.49 -10.86
C GLU A 108 -0.64 -3.64 -10.75
N MET A 109 -1.47 -3.68 -9.70
CA MET A 109 -2.38 -4.83 -9.43
C MET A 109 -3.86 -4.53 -9.71
N GLY A 110 -4.21 -3.32 -10.12
CA GLY A 110 -5.61 -2.93 -10.32
C GLY A 110 -6.32 -2.72 -8.98
N LEU A 111 -7.56 -3.19 -8.86
CA LEU A 111 -8.41 -2.98 -7.68
C LEU A 111 -8.20 -4.10 -6.66
N VAL A 112 -7.75 -3.77 -5.45
CA VAL A 112 -7.49 -4.72 -4.36
C VAL A 112 -8.51 -4.54 -3.25
N TYR A 113 -9.09 -5.65 -2.78
CA TYR A 113 -10.04 -5.70 -1.68
C TYR A 113 -9.36 -6.20 -0.42
N LEU A 114 -9.55 -5.46 0.67
CA LEU A 114 -8.87 -5.66 1.94
C LEU A 114 -9.90 -5.88 3.07
N LEU A 115 -9.53 -6.75 3.99
CA LEU A 115 -10.15 -6.87 5.31
C LEU A 115 -9.16 -6.37 6.35
N LYS A 116 -9.53 -5.28 7.04
CA LYS A 116 -8.84 -4.78 8.23
C LYS A 116 -9.69 -5.06 9.46
N ASN A 117 -9.09 -5.59 10.52
CA ASN A 117 -9.73 -5.71 11.83
C ASN A 117 -8.67 -5.68 12.94
N SER A 118 -9.10 -5.83 14.19
CA SER A 118 -8.22 -5.81 15.36
C SER A 118 -7.14 -6.90 15.40
N THR A 119 -7.20 -7.90 14.50
CA THR A 119 -6.27 -9.06 14.47
C THR A 119 -5.31 -9.06 13.29
N LYS A 120 -5.70 -8.46 12.15
CA LYS A 120 -4.88 -8.41 10.94
C LYS A 120 -5.43 -7.45 9.90
N MET A 121 -4.55 -7.09 8.97
CA MET A 121 -4.89 -6.60 7.65
C MET A 121 -4.61 -7.71 6.62
N GLU A 122 -5.58 -7.99 5.76
CA GLU A 122 -5.56 -9.09 4.80
C GLU A 122 -6.04 -8.62 3.44
N ALA A 123 -5.32 -8.97 2.37
CA ALA A 123 -5.77 -8.84 1.00
C ALA A 123 -6.63 -10.05 0.64
N LEU A 124 -7.95 -9.83 0.53
CA LEU A 124 -8.92 -10.87 0.17
C LEU A 124 -8.77 -11.25 -1.30
N GLY A 125 -8.57 -10.27 -2.16
CA GLY A 125 -8.39 -10.50 -3.57
C GLY A 125 -8.13 -9.24 -4.37
N ALA A 126 -7.84 -9.44 -5.66
CA ALA A 126 -7.54 -8.39 -6.60
C ALA A 126 -8.30 -8.61 -7.91
N ILE A 127 -8.69 -7.51 -8.55
CA ILE A 127 -9.33 -7.48 -9.85
C ILE A 127 -8.45 -6.65 -10.77
N THR A 128 -7.87 -7.31 -11.76
CA THR A 128 -6.92 -6.70 -12.67
C THR A 128 -7.46 -6.78 -14.10
N PRO A 129 -7.79 -5.65 -14.73
CA PRO A 129 -8.14 -5.63 -16.15
C PRO A 129 -6.87 -5.91 -16.97
N THR A 130 -6.94 -6.89 -17.87
CA THR A 130 -5.84 -7.23 -18.79
C THR A 130 -6.30 -7.20 -20.24
N GLN A 131 -5.37 -7.26 -21.18
CA GLN A 131 -5.68 -7.36 -22.61
C GLN A 131 -6.47 -8.62 -22.96
N PHE A 132 -6.45 -9.64 -22.10
CA PHE A 132 -7.13 -10.92 -22.27
C PHE A 132 -8.44 -11.02 -21.47
N GLY A 133 -8.87 -9.91 -20.85
CA GLY A 133 -10.06 -9.85 -20.00
C GLY A 133 -9.73 -9.51 -18.55
N THR A 134 -10.74 -9.57 -17.68
CA THR A 134 -10.59 -9.28 -16.26
C THR A 134 -10.11 -10.53 -15.51
N ILE A 135 -8.97 -10.42 -14.84
CA ILE A 135 -8.47 -11.46 -13.94
C ILE A 135 -9.01 -11.16 -12.55
N ILE A 136 -9.63 -12.16 -11.93
CA ILE A 136 -10.12 -12.12 -10.55
C ILE A 136 -9.27 -13.09 -9.75
N SER A 137 -8.51 -12.56 -8.81
CA SER A 137 -7.59 -13.31 -7.96
C SER A 137 -8.11 -13.35 -6.53
N ASN A 138 -8.35 -14.55 -6.00
CA ASN A 138 -8.65 -14.77 -4.59
C ASN A 138 -7.34 -15.01 -3.85
N LEU A 139 -6.86 -14.00 -3.13
CA LEU A 139 -5.53 -14.02 -2.50
C LEU A 139 -5.60 -14.61 -1.09
N ASN A 140 -6.52 -14.08 -0.25
CA ASN A 140 -6.58 -14.33 1.20
C ASN A 140 -5.19 -14.24 1.86
N GLN A 141 -4.43 -13.22 1.48
CA GLN A 141 -3.06 -13.02 1.92
C GLN A 141 -3.01 -12.05 3.10
N THR A 142 -2.46 -12.49 4.22
CA THR A 142 -2.18 -11.63 5.37
C THR A 142 -1.06 -10.64 5.01
N VAL A 143 -1.37 -9.35 5.11
CA VAL A 143 -0.40 -8.26 4.88
C VAL A 143 0.34 -7.95 6.17
N LEU A 144 -0.39 -7.83 7.28
CA LEU A 144 0.17 -7.54 8.58
C LEU A 144 -0.73 -8.12 9.69
N THR A 145 -0.13 -8.78 10.68
CA THR A 145 -0.85 -9.18 11.90
C THR A 145 -0.92 -8.02 12.89
N LEU A 146 -2.07 -7.85 13.54
CA LEU A 146 -2.36 -6.75 14.46
C LEU A 146 -2.82 -7.30 15.83
N PRO A 147 -2.42 -6.68 16.95
CA PRO A 147 -1.34 -5.72 17.04
C PRO A 147 0.01 -6.35 16.68
N ASN A 148 0.81 -5.66 15.87
CA ASN A 148 2.18 -6.04 15.54
C ASN A 148 3.15 -5.46 16.57
N ASN A 149 3.99 -6.31 17.12
CA ASN A 149 5.04 -5.96 18.08
C ASN A 149 6.40 -6.44 17.58
N TYR A 150 7.49 -5.86 18.08
CA TYR A 150 8.81 -6.46 17.86
C TYR A 150 8.84 -7.95 18.25
N GLN A 151 9.44 -8.78 17.41
CA GLN A 151 9.41 -10.26 17.42
C GLN A 151 8.08 -10.93 17.02
N SER A 152 7.10 -10.17 16.52
CA SER A 152 5.91 -10.77 15.89
C SER A 152 6.30 -11.49 14.61
N THR A 153 5.66 -12.63 14.37
CA THR A 153 5.87 -13.45 13.18
C THR A 153 4.55 -14.00 12.69
N PHE A 154 4.45 -14.23 11.39
CA PHE A 154 3.42 -15.07 10.81
C PHE A 154 3.96 -15.78 9.57
N GLN A 155 3.25 -16.81 9.15
CA GLN A 155 3.47 -17.48 7.88
C GLN A 155 2.15 -17.56 7.15
N ASP A 156 2.19 -17.39 5.84
CA ASP A 156 1.02 -17.47 4.99
C ASP A 156 1.37 -18.11 3.64
N THR A 157 0.35 -18.56 2.91
CA THR A 157 0.49 -19.05 1.54
C THR A 157 -0.63 -18.48 0.69
N ALA A 158 -0.26 -17.59 -0.22
CA ALA A 158 -1.18 -16.99 -1.17
C ALA A 158 -1.05 -17.67 -2.54
N VAL A 159 -2.17 -17.87 -3.23
CA VAL A 159 -2.20 -18.51 -4.56
C VAL A 159 -2.98 -17.65 -5.52
N VAL A 160 -2.34 -17.29 -6.64
CA VAL A 160 -3.01 -16.70 -7.80
C VAL A 160 -3.08 -17.77 -8.87
N ASP A 161 -4.27 -18.05 -9.38
CA ASP A 161 -4.51 -19.13 -10.34
C ASP A 161 -5.57 -18.72 -11.34
N PHE A 162 -5.18 -18.52 -12.58
CA PHE A 162 -6.10 -18.14 -13.65
C PHE A 162 -5.75 -18.85 -14.95
N ALA A 163 -6.78 -19.02 -15.79
CA ALA A 163 -6.64 -19.56 -17.12
C ALA A 163 -7.38 -18.67 -18.13
N PHE A 164 -6.89 -18.64 -19.35
CA PHE A 164 -7.51 -17.92 -20.45
C PHE A 164 -7.41 -18.71 -21.75
N TYR A 165 -8.36 -18.44 -22.64
CA TYR A 165 -8.38 -19.04 -23.96
C TYR A 165 -7.24 -18.52 -24.83
N PHE A 166 -6.54 -19.42 -25.51
CA PHE A 166 -5.41 -19.13 -26.36
C PHE A 166 -5.66 -19.55 -27.81
N GLY A 167 -6.11 -20.79 -28.04
CA GLY A 167 -6.63 -21.27 -29.32
C GLY A 167 -5.63 -21.34 -30.48
N GLN A 168 -4.32 -21.40 -30.21
CA GLN A 168 -3.28 -21.41 -31.25
C GLN A 168 -2.56 -22.77 -31.32
N GLN A 169 -1.93 -23.04 -32.47
CA GLN A 169 -1.07 -24.21 -32.64
C GLN A 169 0.40 -23.86 -32.34
N ILE A 170 1.06 -24.64 -31.47
CA ILE A 170 2.48 -24.50 -31.13
C ILE A 170 3.20 -25.80 -31.48
N GLN A 171 4.24 -25.72 -32.31
CA GLN A 171 5.06 -26.88 -32.72
C GLN A 171 4.24 -28.09 -33.20
N GLY A 172 3.11 -27.85 -33.87
CA GLY A 172 2.22 -28.90 -34.39
C GLY A 172 1.13 -29.36 -33.41
N MET A 173 1.16 -28.95 -32.15
CA MET A 173 0.13 -29.26 -31.15
C MET A 173 -0.89 -28.13 -31.02
N GLN A 174 -2.18 -28.46 -30.97
CA GLN A 174 -3.24 -27.48 -30.70
C GLN A 174 -3.26 -27.15 -29.21
N VAL A 175 -3.07 -25.88 -28.86
CA VAL A 175 -3.15 -25.38 -27.49
C VAL A 175 -4.40 -24.54 -27.36
N ASP A 176 -5.39 -25.06 -26.65
CA ASP A 176 -6.67 -24.39 -26.49
C ASP A 176 -6.60 -23.28 -25.43
N SER A 177 -6.02 -23.57 -24.27
CA SER A 177 -6.00 -22.64 -23.13
C SER A 177 -4.63 -22.61 -22.46
N LEU A 178 -4.29 -21.47 -21.88
CA LEU A 178 -3.12 -21.30 -21.02
C LEU A 178 -3.58 -21.08 -19.58
N ARG A 179 -2.82 -21.62 -18.62
CA ARG A 179 -3.04 -21.41 -17.19
C ARG A 179 -1.76 -20.94 -16.55
N PHE A 180 -1.87 -19.95 -15.68
CA PHE A 180 -0.80 -19.42 -14.87
C PHE A 180 -1.18 -19.59 -13.41
N LYS A 181 -0.26 -20.17 -12.64
CA LYS A 181 -0.41 -20.31 -11.19
C LYS A 181 0.85 -19.82 -10.52
N SER A 182 0.69 -18.82 -9.68
CA SER A 182 1.71 -18.30 -8.79
C SER A 182 1.37 -18.71 -7.36
N THR A 183 2.29 -19.37 -6.67
CA THR A 183 2.15 -19.72 -5.25
C THR A 183 3.22 -18.98 -4.45
N ASN A 184 2.80 -18.09 -3.57
CA ASN A 184 3.66 -17.28 -2.73
C ASN A 184 3.68 -17.86 -1.31
N PHE A 185 4.83 -18.35 -0.87
CA PHE A 185 5.06 -18.75 0.51
C PHE A 185 5.68 -17.56 1.25
N ILE A 186 4.94 -17.02 2.22
CA ILE A 186 5.27 -15.77 2.91
C ILE A 186 5.66 -16.10 4.34
N THR A 187 6.76 -15.53 4.79
CA THR A 187 7.23 -15.61 6.18
C THR A 187 7.64 -14.24 6.67
N THR A 188 7.12 -13.79 7.81
CA THR A 188 7.41 -12.46 8.33
C THR A 188 8.06 -12.50 9.70
N LEU A 189 8.88 -11.49 9.96
CA LEU A 189 9.46 -11.21 11.26
C LEU A 189 9.57 -9.70 11.45
N THR A 190 8.98 -9.19 12.52
CA THR A 190 9.25 -7.82 12.98
C THR A 190 10.59 -7.82 13.70
N ASP A 191 11.65 -7.55 12.94
CA ASP A 191 13.04 -7.83 13.32
C ASP A 191 13.75 -6.67 14.00
N GLY A 192 13.11 -5.50 14.10
CA GLY A 192 13.67 -4.37 14.84
C GLY A 192 12.70 -3.24 15.10
N TRP A 193 13.11 -2.33 15.97
CA TRP A 193 12.41 -1.07 16.25
C TRP A 193 13.42 0.05 16.51
N GLY A 194 13.07 1.28 16.12
CA GLY A 194 14.04 2.37 16.12
C GLY A 194 13.52 3.61 15.39
N THR A 195 14.43 4.48 14.97
CA THR A 195 14.13 5.67 14.18
C THR A 195 14.53 5.45 12.72
N VAL A 196 13.63 5.74 11.79
CA VAL A 196 13.95 5.77 10.35
C VAL A 196 14.06 7.22 9.89
N MET A 197 15.04 7.50 9.04
CA MET A 197 15.21 8.76 8.33
C MET A 197 14.97 8.53 6.84
N THR A 198 13.94 9.16 6.31
CA THR A 198 13.64 9.20 4.87
C THR A 198 13.89 10.62 4.35
N PRO A 199 13.86 10.87 3.03
CA PRO A 199 14.02 12.22 2.50
C PRO A 199 13.00 13.26 3.02
N HIS A 200 11.86 12.83 3.56
CA HIS A 200 10.80 13.74 4.05
C HIS A 200 10.48 13.59 5.54
N TYR A 201 10.79 12.45 6.14
CA TYR A 201 10.33 12.10 7.47
C TYR A 201 11.42 11.49 8.33
N THR A 202 11.36 11.81 9.62
CA THR A 202 12.13 11.12 10.66
C THR A 202 11.17 10.73 11.77
N ASP A 203 10.93 9.43 11.95
CA ASP A 203 9.99 8.95 12.99
C ASP A 203 10.40 7.58 13.53
N ASN A 204 9.79 7.23 14.66
CA ASN A 204 9.93 5.96 15.32
C ASN A 204 9.05 4.90 14.64
N VAL A 205 9.64 3.74 14.34
CA VAL A 205 9.01 2.69 13.53
C VAL A 205 9.31 1.29 14.03
N LEU A 206 8.44 0.34 13.67
CA LEU A 206 8.75 -1.08 13.61
C LEU A 206 9.23 -1.44 12.21
N ARG A 207 10.31 -2.21 12.10
CA ARG A 207 10.71 -2.82 10.82
C ARG A 207 10.12 -4.22 10.72
N VAL A 208 9.30 -4.43 9.70
CA VAL A 208 8.75 -5.72 9.32
C VAL A 208 9.57 -6.24 8.16
N LYS A 209 10.18 -7.41 8.34
CA LYS A 209 10.87 -8.15 7.30
C LYS A 209 9.96 -9.26 6.79
N GLU A 210 9.62 -9.21 5.51
CA GLU A 210 8.88 -10.24 4.81
C GLU A 210 9.83 -11.00 3.87
N ASN A 211 9.81 -12.33 3.92
CA ASN A 211 10.49 -13.18 2.97
C ASN A 211 9.45 -13.99 2.21
N THR A 212 9.47 -13.83 0.88
CA THR A 212 8.49 -14.40 -0.03
C THR A 212 9.21 -15.29 -1.04
N ILE A 213 8.84 -16.57 -1.07
CA ILE A 213 9.25 -17.53 -2.09
C ILE A 213 8.09 -17.71 -3.07
N THR A 214 8.31 -17.37 -4.33
CA THR A 214 7.30 -17.46 -5.38
C THR A 214 7.61 -18.66 -6.28
N VAL A 215 6.61 -19.53 -6.45
CA VAL A 215 6.63 -20.62 -7.42
C VAL A 215 5.61 -20.32 -8.50
N ASP A 216 6.11 -19.92 -9.67
CA ASP A 216 5.30 -19.66 -10.84
C ASP A 216 5.35 -20.86 -11.77
N THR A 217 4.20 -21.35 -12.19
CA THR A 217 4.12 -22.39 -13.21
C THR A 217 3.13 -22.00 -14.28
N SER A 218 3.48 -22.32 -15.52
CA SER A 218 2.65 -22.11 -16.70
C SER A 218 2.31 -23.45 -17.33
N TRP A 219 1.02 -23.66 -17.62
CA TRP A 219 0.52 -24.86 -18.27
C TRP A 219 -0.17 -24.52 -19.59
N GLY A 220 -0.05 -25.42 -20.55
CA GLY A 220 -0.85 -25.42 -21.78
C GLY A 220 -1.84 -26.57 -21.74
N TYR A 221 -3.10 -26.29 -22.06
CA TYR A 221 -4.10 -27.31 -22.32
C TYR A 221 -3.94 -27.77 -23.76
N VAL A 222 -3.33 -28.94 -23.93
CA VAL A 222 -2.98 -29.48 -25.25
C VAL A 222 -4.07 -30.44 -25.70
N VAL A 223 -4.56 -30.22 -26.92
CA VAL A 223 -5.52 -31.08 -27.61
C VAL A 223 -4.76 -31.84 -28.70
N VAL A 224 -4.46 -33.12 -28.44
CA VAL A 224 -3.77 -33.99 -29.41
C VAL A 224 -4.77 -34.61 -30.38
N VAL A 225 -5.89 -35.10 -29.84
CA VAL A 225 -7.05 -35.57 -30.59
C VAL A 225 -8.29 -35.00 -29.91
N PRO A 226 -9.04 -34.10 -30.56
CA PRO A 226 -10.24 -33.49 -29.98
C PRO A 226 -11.22 -34.54 -29.44
N GLY A 227 -11.59 -34.41 -28.17
CA GLY A 227 -12.51 -35.30 -27.46
C GLY A 227 -11.93 -36.66 -27.04
N VAL A 228 -10.64 -36.93 -27.25
CA VAL A 228 -10.00 -38.20 -26.90
C VAL A 228 -8.77 -38.02 -26.02
N VAL A 229 -7.86 -37.11 -26.39
CA VAL A 229 -6.60 -36.89 -25.66
C VAL A 229 -6.40 -35.39 -25.46
N GLU A 230 -6.80 -34.93 -24.28
CA GLU A 230 -6.72 -33.53 -23.87
C GLU A 230 -6.24 -33.46 -22.41
N TYR A 231 -5.18 -32.70 -22.14
CA TYR A 231 -4.65 -32.57 -20.78
C TYR A 231 -3.79 -31.31 -20.61
N TRP A 232 -3.64 -30.88 -19.36
CA TRP A 232 -2.72 -29.80 -18.98
C TRP A 232 -1.28 -30.32 -18.93
N ILE A 233 -0.37 -29.64 -19.60
CA ILE A 233 1.06 -29.92 -19.57
C ILE A 233 1.78 -28.69 -19.00
N PRO A 234 2.56 -28.81 -17.91
CA PRO A 234 3.43 -27.73 -17.48
C PRO A 234 4.57 -27.59 -18.49
N PHE A 235 4.85 -26.37 -18.95
CA PHE A 235 5.98 -26.11 -19.85
C PHE A 235 7.05 -25.23 -19.21
N GLU A 236 6.72 -24.49 -18.16
CA GLU A 236 7.69 -23.70 -17.41
C GLU A 236 7.32 -23.66 -15.93
N THR A 237 8.31 -23.90 -15.07
CA THR A 237 8.24 -23.64 -13.63
C THR A 237 9.44 -22.79 -13.25
N LYS A 238 9.19 -21.65 -12.61
CA LYS A 238 10.20 -20.72 -12.11
C LYS A 238 10.03 -20.59 -10.60
N ILE A 239 11.16 -20.51 -9.92
CA ILE A 239 11.22 -20.25 -8.48
C ILE A 239 12.07 -19.00 -8.30
N ASP A 240 11.53 -18.02 -7.59
CA ASP A 240 12.21 -16.79 -7.21
C ASP A 240 12.02 -16.55 -5.71
N SER A 241 12.90 -15.74 -5.12
CA SER A 241 12.79 -15.32 -3.73
C SER A 241 13.07 -13.84 -3.58
N SER A 242 12.34 -13.20 -2.69
CA SER A 242 12.50 -11.79 -2.39
C SER A 242 12.35 -11.53 -0.89
N ILE A 243 13.04 -10.50 -0.42
CA ILE A 243 12.89 -10.00 0.94
C ILE A 243 12.47 -8.55 0.87
N THR A 244 11.34 -8.22 1.50
CA THR A 244 10.85 -6.84 1.60
C THR A 244 10.97 -6.36 3.04
N TYR A 245 11.61 -5.21 3.22
CA TYR A 245 11.71 -4.53 4.51
C TYR A 245 10.76 -3.33 4.49
N SER A 246 9.84 -3.27 5.45
CA SER A 246 8.85 -2.20 5.59
C SER A 246 8.98 -1.52 6.95
N TRP A 247 9.05 -0.19 6.98
CA TRP A 247 9.20 0.58 8.22
C TRP A 247 7.88 1.25 8.61
N PHE A 248 7.17 0.68 9.58
CA PHE A 248 5.83 1.12 10.01
C PHE A 248 5.88 2.09 11.20
N PRO A 249 5.46 3.35 11.02
CA PRO A 249 5.25 4.33 12.08
C PRO A 249 3.87 4.17 12.73
N LYS A 250 3.65 4.84 13.85
CA LYS A 250 2.30 5.00 14.43
C LYS A 250 1.50 6.10 13.73
N LEU A 251 0.18 5.93 13.65
CA LEU A 251 -0.81 6.93 13.24
C LEU A 251 -0.66 7.51 11.82
N VAL A 252 0.16 6.90 10.97
CA VAL A 252 0.31 7.34 9.56
C VAL A 252 -0.63 6.59 8.65
N GLY A 253 -0.99 5.35 8.98
CA GLY A 253 -1.78 4.50 8.09
C GLY A 253 -0.95 3.72 7.06
N SER A 254 0.36 3.97 6.91
CA SER A 254 1.21 3.16 6.02
C SER A 254 2.68 3.17 6.45
N SER A 255 3.48 2.30 5.84
CA SER A 255 4.94 2.31 5.92
C SER A 255 5.53 3.67 5.48
N LEU A 256 6.59 4.13 6.15
CA LEU A 256 7.35 5.32 5.72
C LEU A 256 8.31 5.01 4.58
N ALA A 257 8.77 3.77 4.51
CA ALA A 257 9.64 3.28 3.45
C ALA A 257 9.45 1.78 3.27
N GLU A 258 9.77 1.32 2.07
CA GLU A 258 9.86 -0.10 1.72
C GLU A 258 11.09 -0.31 0.83
N VAL A 259 11.83 -1.38 1.08
CA VAL A 259 12.97 -1.79 0.26
C VAL A 259 12.89 -3.27 -0.02
N THR A 260 12.89 -3.64 -1.29
CA THR A 260 12.84 -5.03 -1.76
C THR A 260 14.23 -5.45 -2.24
N VAL A 261 14.67 -6.61 -1.77
CA VAL A 261 15.94 -7.25 -2.12
C VAL A 261 15.66 -8.57 -2.82
N LYS A 262 16.28 -8.78 -3.98
CA LYS A 262 16.31 -10.06 -4.69
C LYS A 262 17.75 -10.40 -5.05
N HIS A 263 18.15 -11.65 -4.82
CA HIS A 263 19.51 -12.13 -5.15
C HIS A 263 20.62 -11.20 -4.60
N ASP A 264 20.52 -10.84 -3.32
CA ASP A 264 21.45 -9.94 -2.61
C ASP A 264 21.60 -8.53 -3.21
N THR A 265 20.67 -8.13 -4.08
CA THR A 265 20.63 -6.81 -4.73
C THR A 265 19.33 -6.11 -4.38
N ILE A 266 19.39 -4.83 -4.03
CA ILE A 266 18.19 -4.01 -3.88
C ILE A 266 17.57 -3.83 -5.27
N THR A 267 16.31 -4.22 -5.44
CA THR A 267 15.57 -4.15 -6.72
C THR A 267 14.43 -3.15 -6.72
N GLU A 268 13.97 -2.75 -5.53
CA GLU A 268 12.93 -1.73 -5.37
C GLU A 268 13.20 -0.97 -4.07
N ALA A 269 12.98 0.33 -4.08
CA ALA A 269 13.03 1.17 -2.90
C ALA A 269 12.05 2.32 -3.08
N LYS A 270 11.19 2.52 -2.09
CA LYS A 270 10.23 3.60 -2.09
C LYS A 270 10.06 4.19 -0.70
N PHE A 271 9.62 5.43 -0.65
CA PHE A 271 9.30 6.12 0.59
C PHE A 271 8.02 6.93 0.47
N LEU A 272 7.37 7.18 1.61
CA LEU A 272 6.20 8.02 1.67
C LEU A 272 6.61 9.47 1.33
N ALA A 273 6.11 9.97 0.21
CA ALA A 273 6.52 11.22 -0.41
C ALA A 273 5.64 12.42 -0.04
N ASP A 274 4.70 12.27 0.91
CA ASP A 274 3.61 13.24 1.13
C ASP A 274 3.97 14.59 1.82
N PRO A 275 5.19 15.02 2.09
CA PRO A 275 5.56 15.84 3.29
C PRO A 275 4.59 16.18 4.47
N ASN A 276 3.27 15.97 4.41
CA ASN A 276 2.29 16.36 5.43
C ASN A 276 1.54 15.17 6.06
N ALA A 277 1.76 13.94 5.60
CA ALA A 277 1.14 12.74 6.18
C ALA A 277 1.49 12.55 7.67
N LEU A 278 2.65 13.05 8.11
CA LEU A 278 3.03 13.08 9.53
C LEU A 278 2.45 14.28 10.32
N LYS A 279 1.72 15.20 9.67
CA LYS A 279 1.07 16.34 10.32
C LYS A 279 -0.42 16.07 10.52
N ILE A 280 -0.75 14.99 11.22
CA ILE A 280 -2.13 14.77 11.69
C ILE A 280 -2.15 14.88 13.21
N ASN A 281 -2.29 16.11 13.69
CA ASN A 281 -3.33 16.31 14.69
C ASN A 281 -4.64 16.11 13.92
N LYS A 282 -5.44 15.09 14.27
CA LYS A 282 -6.84 14.95 13.85
C LYS A 282 -7.62 16.16 14.36
N ILE A 283 -7.50 17.27 13.65
CA ILE A 283 -8.39 18.42 13.73
C ILE A 283 -8.93 18.51 12.32
N ASP A 284 -10.26 18.47 12.17
CA ASP A 284 -10.95 18.75 10.91
C ASP A 284 -10.28 19.95 10.23
N ALA A 285 -9.42 19.67 9.25
CA ALA A 285 -8.82 20.72 8.46
C ALA A 285 -9.98 21.39 7.74
N GLU A 286 -10.24 22.66 8.05
CA GLU A 286 -11.26 23.42 7.35
C GLU A 286 -10.99 23.31 5.85
N LYS A 287 -11.88 22.65 5.11
CA LYS A 287 -11.80 22.57 3.65
C LYS A 287 -11.60 23.96 3.08
N LEU A 288 -10.53 24.13 2.30
CA LEU A 288 -10.20 25.38 1.63
C LEU A 288 -11.14 25.59 0.44
N VAL A 289 -11.59 24.49 -0.16
CA VAL A 289 -12.55 24.49 -1.25
C VAL A 289 -13.75 23.60 -0.92
N ASN A 290 -14.95 24.16 -1.12
CA ASN A 290 -16.20 23.40 -1.07
C ASN A 290 -16.71 23.17 -2.49
N ILE A 291 -16.91 21.90 -2.84
CA ILE A 291 -17.45 21.47 -4.13
C ILE A 291 -18.81 20.80 -3.92
N TYR A 292 -19.85 21.30 -4.59
CA TYR A 292 -21.21 20.75 -4.50
C TYR A 292 -22.05 21.05 -5.76
N PRO A 293 -23.06 20.24 -6.09
CA PRO A 293 -23.42 18.99 -5.42
C PRO A 293 -22.34 17.92 -5.64
N ASN A 294 -22.24 16.99 -4.70
CA ASN A 294 -21.44 15.77 -4.84
C ASN A 294 -22.20 14.66 -4.08
N PRO A 295 -22.84 13.71 -4.78
CA PRO A 295 -22.78 13.46 -6.22
C PRO A 295 -23.35 14.59 -7.09
N ALA A 296 -22.78 14.80 -8.28
CA ALA A 296 -23.08 15.87 -9.23
C ALA A 296 -23.65 15.30 -10.53
N ASN A 297 -24.47 16.06 -11.25
CA ASN A 297 -25.05 15.65 -12.54
C ASN A 297 -24.41 16.50 -13.66
N ASP A 298 -25.00 17.64 -14.01
CA ASP A 298 -24.50 18.48 -15.12
C ASP A 298 -23.44 19.52 -14.72
N TYR A 299 -23.42 19.95 -13.45
CA TYR A 299 -22.53 21.02 -12.99
C TYR A 299 -22.10 20.84 -11.53
N ILE A 300 -20.95 21.42 -11.21
CA ILE A 300 -20.49 21.62 -9.83
C ILE A 300 -20.28 23.10 -9.53
N THR A 301 -20.53 23.48 -8.30
CA THR A 301 -20.18 24.78 -7.73
C THR A 301 -18.99 24.61 -6.84
N VAL A 302 -17.95 25.40 -7.09
CA VAL A 302 -16.68 25.37 -6.39
C VAL A 302 -16.53 26.70 -5.66
N ILE A 303 -16.44 26.68 -4.33
CA ILE A 303 -16.24 27.86 -3.48
C ILE A 303 -14.88 27.77 -2.82
N SER A 304 -13.99 28.73 -3.07
CA SER A 304 -12.70 28.87 -2.39
C SER A 304 -12.79 29.85 -1.22
N LYS A 305 -12.34 29.43 -0.04
CA LYS A 305 -12.20 30.30 1.14
C LYS A 305 -10.91 31.12 1.04
N GLY A 306 -11.00 32.30 0.43
CA GLY A 306 -10.08 33.41 0.66
C GLY A 306 -8.96 33.65 -0.36
N ASN A 307 -8.53 32.65 -1.16
CA ASN A 307 -7.49 32.83 -2.17
C ASN A 307 -7.88 32.28 -3.55
N ILE A 308 -7.31 32.87 -4.60
CA ILE A 308 -7.41 32.32 -5.96
C ILE A 308 -6.65 30.99 -5.98
N CYS A 309 -7.33 29.93 -6.43
CA CYS A 309 -6.75 28.60 -6.57
C CYS A 309 -7.07 28.02 -7.94
N LYS A 310 -6.32 27.02 -8.36
CA LYS A 310 -6.59 26.23 -9.57
C LYS A 310 -7.25 24.92 -9.16
N LEU A 311 -8.34 24.56 -9.81
CA LEU A 311 -8.98 23.26 -9.69
C LEU A 311 -8.66 22.44 -10.94
N GLU A 312 -8.07 21.26 -10.75
CA GLU A 312 -7.88 20.25 -11.78
C GLU A 312 -8.74 19.03 -11.45
N ILE A 313 -9.46 18.48 -12.42
CA ILE A 313 -10.28 17.27 -12.25
C ILE A 313 -9.73 16.19 -13.18
N TYR A 314 -9.56 14.99 -12.65
CA TYR A 314 -8.98 13.83 -13.31
C TYR A 314 -9.94 12.65 -13.28
N ASN A 315 -9.94 11.86 -14.35
CA ASN A 315 -10.60 10.56 -14.33
C ASN A 315 -9.75 9.53 -13.54
N VAL A 316 -10.31 8.35 -13.30
CA VAL A 316 -9.62 7.25 -12.59
C VAL A 316 -8.36 6.75 -13.30
N ALA A 317 -8.19 7.03 -14.59
CA ALA A 317 -6.97 6.71 -15.34
C ALA A 317 -5.88 7.79 -15.24
N GLY A 318 -6.07 8.80 -14.38
CA GLY A 318 -5.12 9.90 -14.17
C GLY A 318 -5.11 10.94 -15.30
N GLN A 319 -6.02 10.86 -16.26
CA GLN A 319 -6.12 11.86 -17.33
C GLN A 319 -6.83 13.10 -16.82
N LYS A 320 -6.25 14.28 -17.08
CA LYS A 320 -6.85 15.57 -16.73
C LYS A 320 -8.04 15.85 -17.65
N CYS A 321 -9.23 15.95 -17.06
CA CYS A 321 -10.48 16.22 -17.77
C CYS A 321 -10.83 17.72 -17.75
N ILE A 322 -10.62 18.40 -16.63
CA ILE A 322 -10.94 19.82 -16.46
C ILE A 322 -9.80 20.54 -15.75
N GLU A 323 -9.53 21.77 -16.16
CA GLU A 323 -8.69 22.73 -15.44
C GLU A 323 -9.39 24.08 -15.41
N VAL A 324 -9.64 24.63 -14.22
CA VAL A 324 -10.27 25.95 -14.05
C VAL A 324 -9.58 26.74 -12.94
N THR A 325 -9.55 28.06 -13.09
CA THR A 325 -9.14 28.95 -12.01
C THR A 325 -10.37 29.39 -11.21
N VAL A 326 -10.33 29.18 -9.90
CA VAL A 326 -11.40 29.50 -8.96
C VAL A 326 -11.04 30.80 -8.25
N ASN A 327 -11.83 31.84 -8.46
CA ASN A 327 -11.74 33.08 -7.70
C ASN A 327 -13.01 33.24 -6.86
N ASN A 328 -12.93 32.92 -5.57
CA ASN A 328 -14.03 32.90 -4.60
C ASN A 328 -15.15 31.88 -4.91
N LYS A 329 -15.81 31.96 -6.06
CA LYS A 329 -16.87 31.02 -6.48
C LYS A 329 -16.92 30.89 -8.00
N ILE A 330 -17.02 29.66 -8.50
CA ILE A 330 -17.25 29.37 -9.92
C ILE A 330 -18.20 28.17 -10.08
N THR A 331 -18.96 28.16 -11.17
CA THR A 331 -19.71 26.99 -11.63
C THR A 331 -18.96 26.35 -12.78
N VAL A 332 -18.72 25.05 -12.69
CA VAL A 332 -18.00 24.25 -13.68
C VAL A 332 -18.98 23.27 -14.30
N ASP A 333 -19.06 23.31 -15.62
CA ASP A 333 -19.83 22.36 -16.42
C ASP A 333 -19.09 21.01 -16.47
N ILE A 334 -19.82 19.94 -16.16
CA ILE A 334 -19.34 18.56 -16.18
C ILE A 334 -20.27 17.63 -16.99
N GLU A 335 -21.21 18.18 -17.77
CA GLU A 335 -22.19 17.42 -18.56
C GLU A 335 -21.52 16.43 -19.52
N ASN A 336 -20.35 16.81 -20.06
CA ASN A 336 -19.58 15.99 -21.00
C ASN A 336 -18.69 14.93 -20.34
N LEU A 337 -18.64 14.85 -19.00
CA LEU A 337 -17.89 13.83 -18.29
C LEU A 337 -18.76 12.60 -18.08
N ASN A 338 -18.28 11.39 -18.36
CA ASN A 338 -19.07 10.17 -18.15
C ASN A 338 -19.40 9.96 -16.66
N THR A 339 -20.52 9.28 -16.37
CA THR A 339 -20.87 8.83 -15.02
C THR A 339 -19.71 8.03 -14.41
N GLY A 340 -19.28 8.40 -13.21
CA GLY A 340 -18.13 7.77 -12.56
C GLY A 340 -17.48 8.61 -11.48
N ILE A 341 -16.39 8.07 -10.94
CA ILE A 341 -15.59 8.71 -9.90
C ILE A 341 -14.49 9.55 -10.54
N TYR A 342 -14.35 10.79 -10.08
CA TYR A 342 -13.29 11.70 -10.47
C TYR A 342 -12.53 12.15 -9.23
N ILE A 343 -11.25 12.45 -9.42
CA ILE A 343 -10.37 13.00 -8.40
C ILE A 343 -10.13 14.46 -8.76
N TYR A 344 -10.32 15.38 -7.80
CA TYR A 344 -9.94 16.76 -7.98
C TYR A 344 -8.69 17.12 -7.19
N LYS A 345 -7.87 18.01 -7.74
CA LYS A 345 -6.74 18.65 -7.09
C LYS A 345 -6.98 20.15 -7.05
N VAL A 346 -6.75 20.76 -5.92
CA VAL A 346 -6.71 22.21 -5.74
C VAL A 346 -5.25 22.62 -5.60
N LEU A 347 -4.81 23.57 -6.41
CA LEU A 347 -3.45 24.11 -6.38
C LEU A 347 -3.46 25.59 -6.02
N ASP A 348 -2.43 26.03 -5.30
CA ASP A 348 -2.19 27.45 -5.04
C ASP A 348 -1.55 28.17 -6.24
N PHE A 349 -1.24 29.45 -6.07
CA PHE A 349 -0.61 30.30 -7.10
C PHE A 349 0.82 29.87 -7.49
N ASN A 350 1.47 29.01 -6.70
CA ASN A 350 2.79 28.44 -6.99
C ASN A 350 2.68 27.02 -7.60
N ASN A 351 1.47 26.58 -7.98
CA ASN A 351 1.17 25.22 -8.43
C ASN A 351 1.45 24.14 -7.36
N LYS A 352 1.45 24.50 -6.08
CA LYS A 352 1.51 23.50 -5.00
C LYS A 352 0.11 22.96 -4.75
N VAL A 353 -0.02 21.64 -4.68
CA VAL A 353 -1.29 21.00 -4.28
C VAL A 353 -1.59 21.34 -2.82
N ILE A 354 -2.77 21.91 -2.58
CA ILE A 354 -3.24 22.35 -1.26
C ILE A 354 -4.47 21.59 -0.77
N GLU A 355 -5.24 20.97 -1.66
CA GLU A 355 -6.37 20.09 -1.30
C GLU A 355 -6.55 19.05 -2.41
N THR A 356 -7.00 17.85 -2.05
CA THR A 356 -7.48 16.86 -3.01
C THR A 356 -8.78 16.26 -2.50
N GLY A 357 -9.60 15.74 -3.40
CA GLY A 357 -10.83 15.06 -3.00
C GLY A 357 -11.54 14.35 -4.13
N LYS A 358 -12.67 13.75 -3.81
CA LYS A 358 -13.51 12.99 -4.75
C LYS A 358 -14.65 13.83 -5.27
N LEU A 359 -14.97 13.67 -6.55
CA LEU A 359 -16.22 14.09 -7.17
C LEU A 359 -16.91 12.87 -7.78
N ASN A 360 -18.14 12.60 -7.38
CA ASN A 360 -18.97 11.56 -7.98
C ASN A 360 -19.90 12.19 -9.02
N ILE A 361 -19.85 11.75 -10.27
CA ILE A 361 -20.70 12.23 -11.35
C ILE A 361 -21.76 11.17 -11.67
N ILE A 362 -23.02 11.55 -11.65
CA ILE A 362 -24.22 10.72 -11.81
C ILE A 362 -25.19 11.39 -12.81
N HIS A 363 -25.02 11.10 -14.11
CA HIS A 363 -26.02 11.46 -15.12
C HIS A 363 -27.33 10.71 -14.93
#